data_AF-A0A834BGA3-F1
#
_entry.id   AF-A0A834BGA3-F1
#
_cell.length_a   1.000
_cell.length_b   1.000
_cell.length_c   1.000
_cell.angle_alpha   90.00
_cell.angle_beta   90.00
_cell.angle_gamma   90.00
#
_symmetry.space_group_name_H-M   'P 1'
#
loop_
_entity.id
_entity.type
_entity.pdbx_description
1 polymer ?
#
loop_
_entity_poly.entity_id
_entity_poly.type
_entity_poly.pdbx_seq_one_letter_code
_entity_poly.pdbx_strand_id
1 'polypeptide(L)'
;MDEVDGMAGSEDRGGIQELIGLIKHTKIPIICMCNDRNHPKIRSLVHHCFDLRFQRPRVEQIKAAMLSIAFKEGLKIPPPAMNEIILGANQDIRQVLHNLSMWCAQSKALTYDQAKADSHRAKKDVKLGPFDVARKVFAAGEETAHMSLVDKSDLFFHDYSIAPLFVQENYVHVKPVAAGGDMKKHLMLLSRAADSICDGDLVDRRIRSQQNWSLLPTQAIYASVLPGELMRGSLSQFPSFPSWLGKHSSTGKHDRLVQDLALHMSLRTYSSKRTVNMDYLSHIRDALVRPLTSHGVEGIQDVVALMDAYYLMKEDFENIMEISSWGGKPSPFSKLDSKVKAAFTRAYNKEVHLTPYSLQAVKTPRHSTGPALDSEYSEELPEDDSQSDEKDQDSMETDAMIKKKTKASKPSKSEKDESRKRKGRSAKK
;
A
#
# COMPACT_ATOMS: atom_id res chain seq x y z
N MET A 1 8.80 -22.23 3.58
CA MET A 1 9.28 -21.08 2.79
C MET A 1 10.00 -20.16 3.73
N ASP A 2 11.32 -20.07 3.59
CA ASP A 2 12.15 -19.18 4.40
C ASP A 2 12.31 -17.82 3.68
N GLU A 3 12.63 -16.76 4.43
CA GLU A 3 12.88 -15.41 3.90
C GLU A 3 11.79 -14.88 2.96
N VAL A 4 10.52 -15.08 3.34
CA VAL A 4 9.36 -14.73 2.50
C VAL A 4 9.23 -13.21 2.27
N ASP A 5 9.83 -12.40 3.14
CA ASP A 5 9.97 -10.95 3.00
C ASP A 5 11.04 -10.54 1.97
N GLY A 6 11.94 -11.45 1.61
CA GLY A 6 12.95 -11.28 0.58
C GLY A 6 12.42 -11.42 -0.85
N MET A 7 11.21 -11.96 -1.06
CA MET A 7 10.61 -12.11 -2.40
C MET A 7 10.33 -10.72 -3.01
N ALA A 8 11.26 -10.25 -3.84
CA ALA A 8 11.32 -8.88 -4.33
C ALA A 8 12.00 -8.77 -5.70
N GLY A 9 11.60 -7.75 -6.46
CA GLY A 9 12.14 -7.48 -7.79
C GLY A 9 11.33 -8.15 -8.91
N SER A 10 11.82 -7.99 -10.14
CA SER A 10 11.24 -8.59 -11.36
C SER A 10 11.23 -10.11 -11.32
N GLU A 11 12.22 -10.71 -10.66
CA GLU A 11 12.44 -12.15 -10.61
C GLU A 11 11.34 -12.88 -9.82
N ASP A 12 10.84 -12.28 -8.74
CA ASP A 12 9.80 -12.85 -7.86
C ASP A 12 8.45 -12.13 -8.01
N ARG A 13 8.20 -11.53 -9.18
CA ARG A 13 6.98 -10.74 -9.42
C ARG A 13 5.74 -11.62 -9.26
N GLY A 14 4.89 -11.26 -8.31
CA GLY A 14 3.68 -12.02 -7.99
C GLY A 14 3.89 -13.22 -7.04
N GLY A 15 5.11 -13.47 -6.56
CA GLY A 15 5.43 -14.65 -5.73
C GLY A 15 4.61 -14.75 -4.43
N ILE A 16 4.32 -13.61 -3.79
CA ILE A 16 3.44 -13.59 -2.60
C ILE A 16 2.00 -13.99 -2.95
N GLN A 17 1.46 -13.54 -4.08
CA GLN A 17 0.07 -13.86 -4.45
C GLN A 17 -0.08 -15.33 -4.82
N GLU A 18 0.88 -15.89 -5.55
CA GLU A 18 0.92 -17.32 -5.84
C GLU A 18 1.08 -18.15 -4.55
N LEU A 19 1.93 -17.72 -3.63
CA LEU A 19 2.08 -18.37 -2.33
C LEU A 19 0.78 -18.36 -1.52
N ILE A 20 0.01 -17.26 -1.54
CA ILE A 20 -1.31 -17.19 -0.93
C ILE A 20 -2.28 -18.17 -1.61
N GLY A 21 -2.25 -18.25 -2.94
CA GLY A 21 -3.01 -19.25 -3.71
C GLY A 21 -2.70 -20.68 -3.28
N LEU A 22 -1.42 -21.02 -3.16
CA LEU A 22 -0.96 -22.32 -2.67
C LEU A 22 -1.44 -22.60 -1.25
N ILE A 23 -1.36 -21.63 -0.34
CA ILE A 23 -1.81 -21.78 1.05
C ILE A 23 -3.31 -22.10 1.12
N LYS A 24 -4.14 -21.53 0.24
CA LYS A 24 -5.58 -21.79 0.21
C LYS A 24 -5.94 -23.23 -0.19
N HIS A 25 -5.12 -23.87 -1.02
CA HIS A 25 -5.42 -25.19 -1.60
C HIS A 25 -4.49 -26.31 -1.11
N THR A 26 -3.50 -25.99 -0.27
CA THR A 26 -2.51 -26.96 0.22
C THR A 26 -3.13 -28.03 1.12
N LYS A 27 -2.59 -29.25 1.01
CA LYS A 27 -2.88 -30.38 1.91
C LYS A 27 -1.70 -30.72 2.82
N ILE A 28 -0.61 -29.97 2.70
CA ILE A 28 0.61 -30.08 3.51
C ILE A 28 0.80 -28.80 4.32
N PRO A 29 1.24 -28.88 5.59
CA PRO A 29 1.45 -27.69 6.40
C PRO A 29 2.61 -26.87 5.84
N ILE A 30 2.31 -25.60 5.51
CA ILE A 30 3.31 -24.64 5.02
C ILE A 30 3.75 -23.77 6.19
N ILE A 31 5.06 -23.74 6.46
CA ILE A 31 5.66 -22.83 7.43
C ILE A 31 6.37 -21.72 6.66
N CYS A 32 5.92 -20.48 6.85
CA CYS A 32 6.51 -19.29 6.28
C CYS A 32 7.30 -18.54 7.36
N MET A 33 8.54 -18.18 7.06
CA MET A 33 9.41 -17.39 7.94
C MET A 33 9.70 -16.04 7.30
N CYS A 34 9.65 -14.98 8.09
CA CYS A 34 9.98 -13.61 7.67
C CYS A 34 10.70 -12.89 8.80
N ASN A 35 11.53 -11.91 8.47
CA ASN A 35 12.27 -11.12 9.45
C ASN A 35 11.46 -9.90 9.91
N ASP A 36 10.76 -9.21 8.98
CA ASP A 36 9.87 -8.10 9.31
C ASP A 36 8.40 -8.38 8.96
N ARG A 37 7.60 -8.59 10.00
CA ARG A 37 6.14 -8.74 9.90
C ARG A 37 5.46 -7.50 9.30
N ASN A 38 5.98 -6.31 9.57
CA ASN A 38 5.33 -5.05 9.18
C ASN A 38 5.61 -4.68 7.73
N HIS A 39 6.43 -5.45 7.04
CA HIS A 39 6.73 -5.26 5.64
C HIS A 39 5.44 -5.26 4.79
N PRO A 40 5.22 -4.28 3.89
CA PRO A 40 3.96 -4.14 3.14
C PRO A 40 3.53 -5.40 2.40
N LYS A 41 4.48 -6.17 1.87
CA LYS A 41 4.24 -7.43 1.14
C LYS A 41 3.78 -8.57 2.05
N ILE A 42 4.20 -8.58 3.31
CA ILE A 42 3.82 -9.62 4.27
C ILE A 42 2.41 -9.37 4.80
N ARG A 43 1.96 -8.11 4.78
CA ARG A 43 0.64 -7.70 5.29
C ARG A 43 -0.51 -8.50 4.66
N SER A 44 -0.46 -8.79 3.36
CA SER A 44 -1.48 -9.62 2.69
C SER A 44 -1.40 -11.10 3.11
N LEU A 45 -0.18 -11.64 3.26
CA LEU A 45 0.07 -13.03 3.63
C LEU A 45 -0.36 -13.37 5.08
N VAL A 46 -0.20 -12.43 6.03
CA VAL A 46 -0.52 -12.66 7.45
C VAL A 46 -1.98 -13.09 7.66
N HIS A 47 -2.91 -12.64 6.80
CA HIS A 47 -4.33 -13.01 6.91
C HIS A 47 -4.62 -14.48 6.62
N HIS A 48 -3.69 -15.19 5.97
CA HIS A 48 -3.82 -16.60 5.59
C HIS A 48 -2.97 -17.54 6.42
N CYS A 49 -2.22 -17.02 7.40
CA CYS A 49 -1.26 -17.78 8.20
C CYS A 49 -1.53 -17.61 9.70
N PHE A 50 -1.09 -18.59 10.49
CA PHE A 50 -1.01 -18.43 11.95
C PHE A 50 0.22 -17.58 12.31
N ASP A 51 0.01 -16.37 12.86
CA ASP A 51 1.06 -15.40 13.21
C ASP A 51 1.78 -15.80 14.50
N LEU A 52 2.93 -16.47 14.38
CA LEU A 52 3.81 -16.81 15.49
C LEU A 52 5.00 -15.84 15.53
N ARG A 53 5.10 -15.07 16.62
CA ARG A 53 6.15 -14.06 16.80
C ARG A 53 7.26 -14.58 17.70
N PHE A 54 8.47 -14.67 17.16
CA PHE A 54 9.67 -14.95 17.94
C PHE A 54 10.11 -13.69 18.66
N GLN A 55 10.17 -13.76 19.99
CA GLN A 55 10.74 -12.72 20.83
C GLN A 55 12.23 -12.99 21.02
N ARG A 56 13.02 -11.92 21.23
CA ARG A 56 14.41 -12.07 21.60
C ARG A 56 14.51 -12.85 22.92
N PRO A 57 15.33 -13.92 22.99
CA PRO A 57 15.52 -14.67 24.22
C PRO A 57 16.13 -13.80 25.31
N ARG A 58 15.83 -14.11 26.57
CA ARG A 58 16.41 -13.39 27.70
C ARG A 58 17.91 -13.66 27.77
N VAL A 59 18.66 -12.66 28.19
CA VAL A 59 20.13 -12.74 28.32
C VAL A 59 20.55 -13.95 29.17
N GLU A 60 19.83 -14.24 30.26
CA GLU A 60 20.09 -15.39 31.13
C GLU A 60 19.95 -16.74 30.42
N GLN A 61 18.95 -16.87 29.54
CA GLN A 61 18.71 -18.09 28.75
C GLN A 61 19.84 -18.32 27.76
N ILE A 62 20.27 -17.26 27.07
CA ILE A 62 21.41 -17.31 26.13
C ILE A 62 22.70 -17.61 26.90
N LYS A 63 22.94 -16.93 28.02
CA LYS A 63 24.14 -17.11 28.85
C LYS A 63 24.31 -18.54 29.35
N ALA A 64 23.24 -19.16 29.85
CA ALA A 64 23.28 -20.54 30.30
C ALA A 64 23.65 -21.51 29.16
N ALA A 65 23.02 -21.34 27.99
CA ALA A 65 23.33 -22.15 26.81
C ALA A 65 24.77 -21.95 26.32
N MET A 66 25.23 -20.69 26.21
CA MET A 66 26.56 -20.37 25.71
C MET A 66 27.69 -20.81 26.65
N LEU A 67 27.48 -20.74 27.98
CA LEU A 67 28.46 -21.28 28.95
C LEU A 67 28.55 -22.81 28.87
N SER A 68 27.43 -23.50 28.62
CA SER A 68 27.47 -24.95 28.39
C SER A 68 28.26 -25.30 27.12
N ILE A 69 28.09 -24.52 26.04
CA ILE A 69 28.85 -24.70 24.80
C ILE A 69 30.33 -24.41 25.04
N ALA A 70 30.66 -23.29 25.67
CA ALA A 70 32.04 -22.93 26.00
C ALA A 70 32.74 -24.01 26.83
N PHE A 71 32.05 -24.63 27.80
CA PHE A 71 32.58 -25.75 28.57
C PHE A 71 32.87 -26.98 27.70
N LYS A 72 31.94 -27.35 26.81
CA LYS A 72 32.13 -28.50 25.89
C LYS A 72 33.29 -28.27 24.92
N GLU A 73 33.50 -27.04 24.48
CA GLU A 73 34.60 -26.63 23.60
C GLU A 73 35.92 -26.36 24.34
N GLY A 74 35.96 -26.52 25.67
CA GLY A 74 37.15 -26.27 26.48
C GLY A 74 37.57 -24.79 26.57
N LEU A 75 36.65 -23.87 26.27
CA LEU A 75 36.87 -22.43 26.25
C LEU A 75 36.54 -21.81 27.62
N LYS A 76 37.54 -21.18 28.24
CA LYS A 76 37.36 -20.52 29.54
C LYS A 76 36.94 -19.05 29.34
N ILE A 77 35.65 -18.77 29.56
CA ILE A 77 35.08 -17.42 29.47
C ILE A 77 34.55 -16.96 30.83
N PRO A 78 34.98 -15.79 31.35
CA PRO A 78 34.37 -15.19 32.52
C PRO A 78 32.87 -14.89 32.30
N PRO A 79 31.97 -15.25 33.24
CA PRO A 79 30.53 -14.97 33.11
C PRO A 79 30.15 -13.50 32.84
N PRO A 80 30.89 -12.47 33.33
CA PRO A 80 30.65 -11.08 32.97
C PRO A 80 30.99 -10.77 31.51
N ALA A 81 32.06 -11.35 30.97
CA ALA A 81 32.45 -11.22 29.57
C ALA A 81 31.36 -11.81 28.65
N MET A 82 30.85 -13.00 28.98
CA MET A 82 29.73 -13.62 28.25
C MET A 82 28.49 -12.71 28.18
N ASN A 83 28.23 -11.95 29.25
CA ASN A 83 27.09 -11.03 29.29
C ASN A 83 27.27 -9.86 28.28
N GLU A 84 28.46 -9.27 28.24
CA GLU A 84 28.78 -8.19 27.30
C GLU A 84 28.72 -8.65 25.84
N ILE A 85 29.08 -9.90 25.58
CA ILE A 85 29.02 -10.52 24.25
C ILE A 85 27.57 -10.63 23.77
N ILE A 86 26.69 -11.14 24.65
CA ILE A 86 25.27 -11.32 24.35
C ILE A 86 24.60 -9.96 24.10
N LEU A 87 24.96 -8.95 24.91
CA LEU A 87 24.45 -7.59 24.73
C LEU A 87 25.01 -6.93 23.46
N GLY A 88 26.29 -7.12 23.15
CA GLY A 88 26.93 -6.58 21.94
C GLY A 88 26.38 -7.19 20.65
N ALA A 89 25.97 -8.46 20.69
CA ALA A 89 25.30 -9.14 19.59
C ALA A 89 23.77 -8.89 19.55
N ASN A 90 23.26 -7.95 20.36
CA ASN A 90 21.83 -7.64 20.46
C ASN A 90 20.94 -8.88 20.70
N GLN A 91 21.40 -9.81 21.53
CA GLN A 91 20.70 -11.07 21.86
C GLN A 91 20.47 -12.02 20.66
N ASP A 92 21.21 -11.85 19.56
CA ASP A 92 21.20 -12.80 18.43
C ASP A 92 22.09 -14.01 18.75
N ILE A 93 21.48 -15.19 18.91
CA ILE A 93 22.19 -16.42 19.27
C ILE A 93 23.21 -16.83 18.20
N ARG A 94 22.89 -16.65 16.91
CA ARG A 94 23.79 -17.02 15.80
C ARG A 94 25.02 -16.12 15.83
N GLN A 95 24.83 -14.82 16.01
CA GLN A 95 25.93 -13.86 16.11
C GLN A 95 26.77 -14.09 17.36
N VAL A 96 26.16 -14.41 18.51
CA VAL A 96 26.89 -14.76 19.74
C VAL A 96 27.77 -15.98 19.51
N LEU A 97 27.26 -17.04 18.88
CA LEU A 97 28.04 -18.23 18.52
C LEU A 97 29.18 -17.91 17.56
N HIS A 98 28.93 -17.06 16.56
CA HIS A 98 29.97 -16.64 15.62
C HIS A 98 31.08 -15.85 16.34
N ASN A 99 30.72 -14.93 17.22
CA ASN A 99 31.67 -14.18 18.04
C ASN A 99 32.49 -15.12 18.94
N LEU A 100 31.85 -16.09 19.58
CA LEU A 100 32.53 -17.12 20.39
C LEU A 100 33.50 -17.98 19.57
N SER A 101 33.10 -18.36 18.34
CA SER A 101 33.94 -19.13 17.42
C SER A 101 35.17 -18.32 16.97
N MET A 102 34.97 -17.06 16.57
CA MET A 102 36.04 -16.15 16.18
C MET A 102 37.04 -15.92 17.32
N TRP A 103 36.59 -15.88 18.58
CA TRP A 103 37.49 -15.75 19.71
C TRP A 103 38.22 -17.03 20.09
N CYS A 104 37.57 -18.19 19.99
CA CYS A 104 38.25 -19.47 20.17
C CYS A 104 39.41 -19.63 19.16
N ALA A 105 39.25 -19.10 17.94
CA ALA A 105 40.29 -19.06 16.93
C ALA A 105 41.47 -18.12 17.28
N GLN A 106 41.26 -17.10 18.12
CA GLN A 106 42.30 -16.14 18.52
C GLN A 106 43.00 -16.50 19.84
N SER A 107 42.28 -17.04 20.84
CA SER A 107 42.86 -17.45 22.13
C SER A 107 41.91 -18.38 22.91
N LYS A 108 42.48 -19.34 23.67
CA LYS A 108 41.72 -20.26 24.54
C LYS A 108 41.41 -19.72 25.95
N ALA A 109 41.90 -18.52 26.28
CA ALA A 109 41.65 -17.87 27.57
C ALA A 109 41.30 -16.39 27.35
N LEU A 110 40.16 -15.96 27.94
CA LEU A 110 39.62 -14.61 27.76
C LEU A 110 39.69 -13.78 29.06
N THR A 111 40.06 -12.51 28.92
CA THR A 111 40.02 -11.49 29.99
C THR A 111 38.82 -10.56 29.78
N TYR A 112 38.24 -10.03 30.86
CA TYR A 112 37.05 -9.17 30.83
C TYR A 112 37.22 -7.92 29.94
N ASP A 113 38.41 -7.32 29.93
CA ASP A 113 38.67 -6.05 29.22
C ASP A 113 38.61 -6.20 27.69
N GLN A 114 39.01 -7.36 27.16
CA GLN A 114 38.92 -7.65 25.72
C GLN A 114 37.46 -7.81 25.27
N ALA A 115 36.65 -8.52 26.07
CA ALA A 115 35.21 -8.69 25.78
C ALA A 115 34.45 -7.36 25.83
N LYS A 116 34.84 -6.45 26.71
CA LYS A 116 34.26 -5.10 26.80
C LYS A 116 34.62 -4.25 25.58
N ALA A 117 35.89 -4.25 25.14
CA ALA A 117 36.33 -3.50 23.97
C ALA A 117 35.65 -3.99 22.67
N ASP A 118 35.44 -5.30 22.53
CA ASP A 118 34.76 -5.88 21.37
C ASP A 118 33.25 -5.67 21.41
N SER A 119 32.62 -5.74 22.59
CA SER A 119 31.20 -5.39 22.77
C SER A 119 30.95 -3.92 22.41
N HIS A 120 31.84 -3.00 22.78
CA HIS A 120 31.74 -1.60 22.39
C HIS A 120 31.87 -1.38 20.87
N ARG A 121 32.71 -2.17 20.19
CA ARG A 121 32.79 -2.16 18.71
C ARG A 121 31.51 -2.72 18.08
N ALA A 122 31.02 -3.86 18.57
CA ALA A 122 29.80 -4.49 18.08
C ALA A 122 28.54 -3.63 18.30
N LYS A 123 28.44 -2.91 19.43
CA LYS A 123 27.35 -1.95 19.72
C LYS A 123 27.28 -0.81 18.70
N LYS A 124 28.40 -0.42 18.08
CA LYS A 124 28.44 0.60 17.02
C LYS A 124 27.80 0.10 15.72
N ASP A 125 27.85 -1.22 15.48
CA ASP A 125 27.36 -1.86 14.25
C ASP A 125 25.93 -2.42 14.38
N VAL A 126 25.24 -2.19 15.50
CA VAL A 126 23.84 -2.58 15.65
C VAL A 126 22.99 -1.65 14.77
N LYS A 127 22.47 -2.20 13.66
CA LYS A 127 21.45 -1.51 12.86
C LYS A 127 20.22 -1.23 13.71
N LEU A 128 20.00 0.05 14.00
CA LEU A 128 18.76 0.52 14.62
C LEU A 128 17.64 0.47 13.58
N GLY A 129 16.48 -0.07 13.94
CA GLY A 129 15.31 -0.01 13.09
C GLY A 129 14.79 1.42 12.96
N PRO A 130 14.02 1.74 11.90
CA PRO A 130 13.49 3.10 11.67
C PRO A 130 12.70 3.68 12.87
N PHE A 131 11.95 2.84 13.58
CA PHE A 131 11.22 3.24 14.79
C PHE A 131 12.14 3.60 15.96
N ASP A 132 13.23 2.84 16.14
CA ASP A 132 14.21 3.11 17.19
C ASP A 132 15.01 4.38 16.89
N VAL A 133 15.36 4.59 15.62
CA VAL A 133 15.98 5.83 15.13
C VAL A 133 15.08 7.02 15.42
N ALA A 134 13.80 6.95 15.01
CA ALA A 134 12.82 8.02 15.25
C ALA A 134 12.69 8.37 16.74
N ARG A 135 12.62 7.36 17.62
CA ARG A 135 12.60 7.58 19.07
C ARG A 135 13.89 8.26 19.56
N LYS A 136 15.05 7.83 19.06
CA LYS A 136 16.36 8.32 19.50
C LYS A 136 16.63 9.75 19.04
N VAL A 137 16.13 10.15 17.86
CA VAL A 137 16.24 11.51 17.32
C VAL A 137 15.59 12.54 18.25
N PHE A 138 14.42 12.23 18.82
CA PHE A 138 13.66 13.17 19.65
C PHE A 138 13.89 13.03 21.16
N ALA A 139 14.59 11.99 21.62
CA ALA A 139 14.74 11.71 23.03
C ALA A 139 15.51 12.81 23.78
N ALA A 140 15.00 13.22 24.94
CA ALA A 140 15.72 14.03 25.92
C ALA A 140 16.22 13.13 27.07
N GLY A 141 17.53 13.07 27.30
CA GLY A 141 18.11 12.29 28.39
C GLY A 141 19.61 12.04 28.24
N GLU A 142 20.15 11.20 29.12
CA GLU A 142 21.58 10.86 29.20
C GLU A 142 22.09 10.22 27.90
N GLU A 143 21.28 9.38 27.25
CA GLU A 143 21.62 8.74 25.97
C GLU A 143 21.81 9.71 24.79
N THR A 144 21.09 10.83 24.76
CA THR A 144 21.25 11.87 23.72
C THR A 144 22.15 13.03 24.17
N ALA A 145 22.42 13.17 25.47
CA ALA A 145 23.32 14.19 25.99
C ALA A 145 24.78 13.98 25.55
N HIS A 146 25.19 12.72 25.38
CA HIS A 146 26.54 12.36 24.94
C HIS A 146 26.71 12.28 23.42
N MET A 147 25.63 12.43 22.64
CA MET A 147 25.71 12.35 21.19
C MET A 147 26.32 13.62 20.58
N SER A 148 27.38 13.43 19.81
CA SER A 148 27.95 14.48 18.97
C SER A 148 27.05 14.79 17.77
N LEU A 149 27.37 15.87 17.04
CA LEU A 149 26.68 16.18 15.78
C LEU A 149 26.79 15.04 14.77
N VAL A 150 27.95 14.38 14.73
CA VAL A 150 28.20 13.24 13.83
C VAL A 150 27.32 12.06 14.21
N ASP A 151 27.23 11.71 15.49
CA ASP A 151 26.38 10.61 15.95
C ASP A 151 24.90 10.84 15.62
N LYS A 152 24.43 12.09 15.74
CA LYS A 152 23.05 12.47 15.38
C LYS A 152 22.82 12.40 13.89
N SER A 153 23.80 12.79 13.08
CA SER A 153 23.76 12.64 11.63
C SER A 153 23.76 11.16 11.24
N ASP A 154 24.52 10.32 11.92
CA ASP A 154 24.59 8.87 11.66
C ASP A 154 23.26 8.17 11.92
N LEU A 155 22.41 8.69 12.82
CA LEU A 155 21.05 8.18 13.01
C LEU A 155 20.23 8.18 11.73
N PHE A 156 20.38 9.22 10.90
CA PHE A 156 19.72 9.30 9.59
C PHE A 156 20.23 8.23 8.61
N PHE A 157 21.52 7.88 8.68
CA PHE A 157 22.15 6.94 7.74
C PHE A 157 21.84 5.47 8.01
N HIS A 158 21.23 5.11 9.15
CA HIS A 158 20.73 3.75 9.37
C HIS A 158 19.66 3.36 8.33
N ASP A 159 18.79 4.31 7.96
CA ASP A 159 17.84 4.16 6.85
C ASP A 159 17.50 5.55 6.29
N TYR A 160 18.39 6.08 5.44
CA TYR A 160 18.24 7.41 4.86
C TYR A 160 17.01 7.53 3.94
N SER A 161 16.45 6.40 3.50
CA SER A 161 15.31 6.37 2.59
C SER A 161 13.99 6.70 3.29
N ILE A 162 13.83 6.27 4.54
CA ILE A 162 12.58 6.39 5.31
C ILE A 162 12.72 7.27 6.55
N ALA A 163 13.93 7.47 7.08
CA ALA A 163 14.15 8.26 8.30
C ALA A 163 13.53 9.66 8.25
N PRO A 164 13.65 10.45 7.15
CA PRO A 164 12.97 11.74 7.03
C PRO A 164 11.45 11.68 7.22
N LEU A 165 10.82 10.64 6.68
CA LEU A 165 9.37 10.45 6.77
C LEU A 165 8.96 10.13 8.21
N PHE A 166 9.76 9.34 8.93
CA PHE A 166 9.53 9.09 10.36
C PHE A 166 9.66 10.36 11.20
N VAL A 167 10.66 11.19 10.94
CA VAL A 167 10.83 12.45 11.65
C VAL A 167 9.64 13.38 11.36
N GLN A 168 9.24 13.50 10.09
CA GLN A 168 8.12 14.36 9.67
C GLN A 168 6.76 13.89 10.22
N GLU A 169 6.50 12.59 10.31
CA GLU A 169 5.24 12.11 10.89
C GLU A 169 5.19 12.35 12.41
N ASN A 170 6.33 12.20 13.09
CA ASN A 170 6.35 12.10 14.56
C ASN A 170 6.71 13.40 15.30
N TYR A 171 7.35 14.38 14.65
CA TYR A 171 7.81 15.60 15.34
C TYR A 171 6.65 16.37 16.02
N VAL A 172 5.45 16.34 15.44
CA VAL A 172 4.25 17.02 15.97
C VAL A 172 3.78 16.42 17.30
N HIS A 173 4.09 15.15 17.55
CA HIS A 173 3.67 14.42 18.75
C HIS A 173 4.66 14.54 19.92
N VAL A 174 5.73 15.33 19.74
CA VAL A 174 6.77 15.53 20.76
C VAL A 174 6.45 16.72 21.64
N LYS A 175 6.68 16.58 22.95
CA LYS A 175 6.65 17.69 23.90
C LYS A 175 8.07 18.20 24.15
N PRO A 176 8.49 19.32 23.54
CA PRO A 176 9.85 19.82 23.64
C PRO A 176 10.15 20.33 25.05
N VAL A 177 11.30 19.94 25.60
CA VAL A 177 11.76 20.40 26.93
C VAL A 177 11.94 21.91 26.95
N ALA A 178 12.48 22.48 25.87
CA ALA A 178 12.74 23.91 25.74
C ALA A 178 11.48 24.78 25.81
N ALA A 179 10.29 24.24 25.49
CA ALA A 179 9.04 24.97 25.64
C ALA A 179 8.58 25.05 27.11
N GLY A 180 8.99 24.12 27.98
CA GLY A 180 8.65 24.15 29.41
C GLY A 180 7.14 24.21 29.71
N GLY A 181 6.29 23.72 28.81
CA GLY A 181 4.82 23.81 28.92
C GLY A 181 4.19 25.08 28.34
N ASP A 182 4.98 26.04 27.86
CA ASP A 182 4.48 27.25 27.19
C ASP A 182 4.06 26.93 25.75
N MET A 183 2.76 27.08 25.47
CA MET A 183 2.16 26.82 24.16
C MET A 183 2.73 27.74 23.08
N LYS A 184 3.06 29.01 23.39
CA LYS A 184 3.57 29.95 22.38
C LYS A 184 4.96 29.52 21.89
N LYS A 185 5.83 29.11 22.81
CA LYS A 185 7.15 28.56 22.48
C LYS A 185 7.05 27.22 21.77
N HIS A 186 6.13 26.35 22.21
CA HIS A 186 5.89 25.07 21.56
C HIS A 186 5.53 25.26 20.08
N LEU A 187 4.57 26.14 19.78
CA LEU A 187 4.14 26.41 18.41
C LEU A 187 5.24 27.04 17.55
N MET A 188 6.09 27.88 18.15
CA MET A 188 7.27 28.42 17.49
C MET A 188 8.31 27.34 17.15
N LEU A 189 8.57 26.38 18.05
CA LEU A 189 9.48 25.27 17.79
C LEU A 189 8.95 24.34 16.70
N LEU A 190 7.63 24.05 16.71
CA LEU A 190 6.98 23.30 15.64
C LEU A 190 7.14 23.98 14.28
N SER A 191 6.90 25.29 14.20
CA SER A 191 7.09 26.07 12.96
C SER A 191 8.52 25.98 12.45
N ARG A 192 9.52 26.16 13.33
CA ARG A 192 10.93 26.07 12.93
C ARG A 192 11.34 24.67 12.50
N ALA A 193 10.79 23.63 13.14
CA ALA A 193 11.01 22.25 12.74
C ALA A 193 10.37 21.96 11.38
N ALA A 194 9.18 22.50 11.12
CA ALA A 194 8.51 22.39 9.83
C ALA A 194 9.31 23.06 8.71
N ASP A 195 9.83 24.28 8.93
CA ASP A 195 10.69 24.98 7.96
C ASP A 195 11.93 24.13 7.61
N SER A 196 12.59 23.56 8.63
CA SER A 196 13.73 22.66 8.43
C SER A 196 13.38 21.40 7.64
N ILE A 197 12.23 20.79 7.89
CA ILE A 197 11.76 19.62 7.13
C ILE A 197 11.51 20.01 5.66
N CYS A 198 10.96 21.20 5.40
CA CYS A 198 10.79 21.72 4.05
C CYS A 198 12.15 21.91 3.34
N ASP A 199 13.15 22.45 4.03
CA ASP A 199 14.51 22.54 3.49
C ASP A 199 15.08 21.15 3.16
N GLY A 200 14.80 20.16 4.02
CA GLY A 200 15.13 18.75 3.79
C GLY A 200 14.48 18.17 2.52
N ASP A 201 13.21 18.49 2.25
CA ASP A 201 12.50 18.10 1.02
C ASP A 201 13.10 18.75 -0.25
N LEU A 202 13.52 20.02 -0.17
CA LEU A 202 14.21 20.68 -1.28
C LEU A 202 15.53 19.98 -1.62
N VAL A 203 16.27 19.56 -0.61
CA VAL A 203 17.52 18.79 -0.78
C VAL A 203 17.21 17.40 -1.34
N ASP A 204 16.21 16.69 -0.83
CA ASP A 204 15.79 15.37 -1.33
C ASP A 204 15.43 15.43 -2.82
N ARG A 205 14.65 16.43 -3.23
CA ARG A 205 14.30 16.67 -4.64
C ARG A 205 15.54 16.85 -5.51
N ARG A 206 16.54 17.60 -5.04
CA ARG A 206 17.80 17.81 -5.77
C ARG A 206 18.64 16.54 -5.85
N ILE A 207 18.70 15.75 -4.77
CA ILE A 207 19.38 14.44 -4.75
C ILE A 207 18.76 13.53 -5.79
N ARG A 208 17.43 13.35 -5.77
CA ARG A 208 16.74 12.40 -6.66
C ARG A 208 16.74 12.81 -8.13
N SER A 209 16.62 14.12 -8.40
CA SER A 209 16.61 14.63 -9.78
C SER A 209 17.99 14.57 -10.46
N GLN A 210 19.08 14.81 -9.71
CA GLN A 210 20.44 14.85 -10.25
C GLN A 210 21.29 13.62 -9.88
N GLN A 211 20.75 12.68 -9.11
CA GLN A 211 21.47 11.53 -8.53
C GLN A 211 22.72 11.96 -7.74
N ASN A 212 22.65 13.13 -7.09
CA ASN A 212 23.77 13.72 -6.38
C ASN A 212 23.77 13.32 -4.90
N TRP A 213 24.26 12.12 -4.60
CA TRP A 213 24.32 11.55 -3.25
C TRP A 213 25.25 12.27 -2.28
N SER A 214 26.11 13.18 -2.77
CA SER A 214 26.99 13.99 -1.91
C SER A 214 26.22 14.94 -0.98
N LEU A 215 24.94 15.21 -1.27
CA LEU A 215 24.08 16.06 -0.47
C LEU A 215 23.38 15.32 0.69
N LEU A 216 23.53 13.99 0.81
CA LEU A 216 22.90 13.22 1.90
C LEU A 216 23.25 13.75 3.30
N PRO A 217 24.49 14.14 3.63
CA PRO A 217 24.78 14.76 4.92
C PRO A 217 24.01 16.07 5.13
N THR A 218 23.78 16.85 4.07
CA THR A 218 23.00 18.09 4.14
C THR A 218 21.53 17.78 4.41
N GLN A 219 20.97 16.76 3.75
CA GLN A 219 19.62 16.27 4.04
C GLN A 219 19.49 15.76 5.47
N ALA A 220 20.50 15.03 5.99
CA ALA A 220 20.50 14.52 7.37
C ALA A 220 20.36 15.67 8.38
N ILE A 221 21.05 16.79 8.16
CA ILE A 221 20.95 17.96 9.02
C ILE A 221 19.54 18.56 8.99
N TYR A 222 19.00 18.87 7.81
CA TYR A 222 17.71 19.54 7.69
C TYR A 222 16.50 18.64 8.01
N ALA A 223 16.55 17.37 7.62
CA ALA A 223 15.41 16.46 7.74
C ALA A 223 15.41 15.63 9.04
N SER A 224 16.50 15.60 9.82
CA SER A 224 16.60 14.78 11.03
C SER A 224 17.21 15.54 12.21
N VAL A 225 18.45 16.01 12.10
CA VAL A 225 19.20 16.57 13.25
C VAL A 225 18.58 17.87 13.75
N LEU A 226 18.31 18.83 12.86
CA LEU A 226 17.78 20.13 13.23
C LEU A 226 16.34 20.03 13.79
N PRO A 227 15.40 19.28 13.17
CA PRO A 227 14.10 18.99 13.78
C PRO A 227 14.22 18.26 15.12
N GLY A 228 15.16 17.32 15.25
CA GLY A 228 15.43 16.58 16.48
C GLY A 228 15.85 17.48 17.64
N GLU A 229 16.71 18.45 17.40
CA GLU A 229 17.12 19.41 18.44
C GLU A 229 16.02 20.43 18.79
N LEU A 230 15.30 20.94 17.79
CA LEU A 230 14.21 21.89 18.02
C LEU A 230 13.07 21.25 18.81
N MET A 231 12.74 20.00 18.49
CA MET A 231 11.66 19.24 19.13
C MET A 231 12.15 18.28 20.21
N ARG A 232 13.37 18.46 20.73
CA ARG A 232 13.96 17.55 21.72
C ARG A 232 13.11 17.46 22.99
N GLY A 233 12.69 16.26 23.36
CA GLY A 233 11.65 16.11 24.36
C GLY A 233 11.25 14.69 24.70
N SER A 234 10.00 14.59 25.17
CA SER A 234 9.33 13.33 25.40
C SER A 234 8.29 13.10 24.31
N LEU A 235 8.35 11.94 23.66
CA LEU A 235 7.29 11.49 22.76
C LEU A 235 6.06 11.14 23.59
N SER A 236 4.90 11.67 23.20
CA SER A 236 3.63 11.36 23.86
C SER A 236 3.16 9.92 23.62
N GLN A 237 3.54 9.31 22.51
CA GLN A 237 3.15 7.98 22.07
C GLN A 237 4.34 7.28 21.39
N PHE A 238 4.24 5.97 21.16
CA PHE A 238 5.23 5.25 20.34
C PHE A 238 5.25 5.84 18.92
N PRO A 239 6.42 5.96 18.25
CA PRO A 239 6.49 6.51 16.90
C PRO A 239 5.55 5.78 15.95
N SER A 240 4.69 6.55 15.27
CA SER A 240 3.81 6.04 14.22
C SER A 240 4.59 5.88 12.92
N PHE A 241 4.19 4.88 12.14
CA PHE A 241 4.73 4.67 10.80
C PHE A 241 4.29 5.83 9.87
N PRO A 242 5.15 6.30 8.95
CA PRO A 242 4.82 7.41 8.07
C PRO A 242 3.60 7.11 7.19
N SER A 243 2.56 7.94 7.33
CA SER A 243 1.32 7.82 6.58
C SER A 243 1.47 8.29 5.13
N TRP A 244 2.48 9.12 4.85
CA TRP A 244 2.76 9.71 3.53
C TRP A 244 2.82 8.68 2.41
N LEU A 245 3.44 7.52 2.62
CA LEU A 245 3.56 6.47 1.59
C LEU A 245 2.19 5.99 1.09
N GLY A 246 1.28 5.69 2.03
CA GLY A 246 -0.08 5.28 1.70
C GLY A 246 -0.88 6.43 1.06
N LYS A 247 -0.70 7.66 1.55
CA LYS A 247 -1.34 8.84 0.96
C LYS A 247 -0.86 9.13 -0.45
N HIS A 248 0.43 8.99 -0.73
CA HIS A 248 1.01 9.18 -2.05
C HIS A 248 0.49 8.13 -3.04
N SER A 249 0.44 6.85 -2.63
CA SER A 249 -0.18 5.79 -3.43
C SER A 249 -1.66 6.08 -3.74
N SER A 250 -2.46 6.44 -2.71
CA SER A 250 -3.86 6.81 -2.93
C SER A 250 -4.00 8.04 -3.85
N THR A 251 -3.09 9.00 -3.76
CA THR A 251 -3.07 10.17 -4.66
C THR A 251 -2.86 9.72 -6.10
N GLY A 252 -1.90 8.81 -6.35
CA GLY A 252 -1.67 8.24 -7.67
C GLY A 252 -2.86 7.44 -8.21
N LYS A 253 -3.54 6.65 -7.36
CA LYS A 253 -4.79 5.95 -7.73
C LYS A 253 -5.85 6.96 -8.18
N HIS A 254 -6.18 7.95 -7.35
CA HIS A 254 -7.19 8.95 -7.69
C HIS A 254 -6.81 9.76 -8.94
N ASP A 255 -5.52 10.08 -9.11
CA ASP A 255 -5.01 10.77 -10.28
C ASP A 255 -5.28 9.95 -11.56
N ARG A 256 -5.04 8.63 -11.57
CA ARG A 256 -5.37 7.78 -12.72
C ARG A 256 -6.88 7.71 -12.99
N LEU A 257 -7.70 7.52 -11.94
CA LEU A 257 -9.16 7.46 -12.09
C LEU A 257 -9.74 8.74 -12.72
N VAL A 258 -9.28 9.92 -12.29
CA VAL A 258 -9.73 11.19 -12.92
C VAL A 258 -9.26 11.29 -14.37
N GLN A 259 -8.07 10.76 -14.68
CA GLN A 259 -7.56 10.75 -16.04
C GLN A 259 -8.45 9.91 -16.96
N ASP A 260 -8.79 8.70 -16.53
CA ASP A 260 -9.64 7.78 -17.30
C ASP A 260 -11.04 8.37 -17.50
N LEU A 261 -11.62 8.93 -16.43
CA LEU A 261 -12.90 9.63 -16.50
C LEU A 261 -12.88 10.79 -17.51
N ALA A 262 -11.80 11.59 -17.50
CA ALA A 262 -11.63 12.69 -18.43
C ALA A 262 -11.50 12.20 -19.88
N LEU A 263 -10.83 11.08 -20.10
CA LEU A 263 -10.72 10.45 -21.42
C LEU A 263 -12.08 9.94 -21.92
N HIS A 264 -12.89 9.33 -21.05
CA HIS A 264 -14.23 8.83 -21.43
C HIS A 264 -15.15 9.97 -21.83
N MET A 265 -15.12 11.05 -21.04
CA MET A 265 -15.92 12.24 -21.28
C MET A 265 -15.42 13.11 -22.45
N SER A 266 -14.26 12.81 -23.04
CA SER A 266 -13.57 13.70 -23.99
C SER A 266 -14.32 13.93 -25.30
N LEU A 267 -15.16 12.99 -25.74
CA LEU A 267 -15.98 13.14 -26.96
C LEU A 267 -17.10 14.19 -26.80
N ARG A 268 -17.47 14.51 -25.56
CA ARG A 268 -18.60 15.39 -25.22
C ARG A 268 -18.18 16.61 -24.42
N THR A 269 -16.98 16.56 -23.86
CA THR A 269 -16.42 17.63 -23.02
C THR A 269 -15.01 17.92 -23.49
N TYR A 270 -14.68 19.20 -23.64
CA TYR A 270 -13.30 19.63 -23.81
C TYR A 270 -12.76 20.02 -22.44
N SER A 271 -12.43 19.02 -21.63
CA SER A 271 -12.08 19.21 -20.23
C SER A 271 -10.71 18.64 -19.91
N SER A 272 -9.94 19.40 -19.13
CA SER A 272 -8.70 18.88 -18.56
C SER A 272 -9.01 18.03 -17.33
N LYS A 273 -8.11 17.11 -16.99
CA LYS A 273 -8.14 16.35 -15.74
C LYS A 273 -8.45 17.21 -14.51
N ARG A 274 -7.84 18.41 -14.43
CA ARG A 274 -8.04 19.34 -13.31
C ARG A 274 -9.47 19.87 -13.26
N THR A 275 -10.00 20.27 -14.41
CA THR A 275 -11.36 20.78 -14.55
C THR A 275 -12.38 19.69 -14.22
N VAL A 276 -12.14 18.45 -14.67
CA VAL A 276 -12.96 17.29 -14.29
C VAL A 276 -13.00 17.13 -12.77
N ASN A 277 -11.83 17.11 -12.12
CA ASN A 277 -11.74 16.90 -10.67
C ASN A 277 -12.38 18.00 -9.83
N MET A 278 -12.11 19.27 -10.18
CA MET A 278 -12.53 20.41 -9.36
C MET A 278 -14.00 20.82 -9.62
N ASP A 279 -14.44 20.78 -10.87
CA ASP A 279 -15.69 21.41 -11.28
C ASP A 279 -16.77 20.38 -11.64
N TYR A 280 -16.44 19.38 -12.45
CA TYR A 280 -17.44 18.44 -12.98
C TYR A 280 -17.79 17.31 -12.02
N LEU A 281 -16.80 16.75 -11.31
CA LEU A 281 -16.93 15.51 -10.55
C LEU A 281 -18.10 15.53 -9.55
N SER A 282 -18.21 16.62 -8.78
CA SER A 282 -19.28 16.78 -7.79
C SER A 282 -20.68 16.90 -8.43
N HIS A 283 -20.78 17.60 -9.56
CA HIS A 283 -22.03 17.79 -10.30
C HIS A 283 -22.47 16.50 -10.99
N ILE A 284 -21.52 15.75 -11.58
CA ILE A 284 -21.80 14.46 -12.22
C ILE A 284 -22.26 13.44 -11.17
N ARG A 285 -21.57 13.35 -10.03
CA ARG A 285 -22.02 12.51 -8.89
C ARG A 285 -23.47 12.83 -8.54
N ASP A 286 -23.78 14.10 -8.35
CA ASP A 286 -25.12 14.53 -7.96
C ASP A 286 -26.16 14.23 -9.05
N ALA A 287 -25.82 14.44 -10.32
CA ALA A 287 -26.69 14.12 -11.45
C ALA A 287 -26.96 12.61 -11.57
N LEU A 288 -25.99 11.76 -11.22
CA LEU A 288 -26.13 10.30 -11.19
C LEU A 288 -26.95 9.82 -9.98
N VAL A 289 -26.75 10.39 -8.78
CA VAL A 289 -27.40 9.89 -7.56
C VAL A 289 -28.79 10.47 -7.32
N ARG A 290 -29.06 11.73 -7.72
CA ARG A 290 -30.35 12.39 -7.47
C ARG A 290 -31.54 11.61 -8.05
N PRO A 291 -31.54 11.16 -9.33
CA PRO A 291 -32.66 10.39 -9.89
C PRO A 291 -32.94 9.08 -9.14
N LEU A 292 -31.88 8.37 -8.72
CA LEU A 292 -32.00 7.14 -7.93
C LEU A 292 -32.56 7.39 -6.52
N THR A 293 -32.30 8.57 -5.97
CA THR A 293 -32.76 8.95 -4.63
C THR A 293 -34.21 9.42 -4.64
N SER A 294 -34.61 10.23 -5.62
CA SER A 294 -35.96 10.81 -5.69
C SER A 294 -36.99 9.91 -6.36
N HIS A 295 -36.61 9.20 -7.43
CA HIS A 295 -37.52 8.40 -8.26
C HIS A 295 -37.28 6.88 -8.16
N GLY A 296 -36.28 6.46 -7.38
CA GLY A 296 -36.00 5.04 -7.14
C GLY A 296 -35.74 4.25 -8.42
N VAL A 297 -36.57 3.23 -8.69
CA VAL A 297 -36.44 2.36 -9.87
C VAL A 297 -36.74 3.10 -11.18
N GLU A 298 -37.59 4.12 -11.16
CA GLU A 298 -37.96 4.88 -12.35
C GLU A 298 -36.81 5.79 -12.82
N GLY A 299 -35.95 6.24 -11.89
CA GLY A 299 -34.78 7.07 -12.21
C GLY A 299 -33.61 6.32 -12.84
N ILE A 300 -33.66 4.98 -12.93
CA ILE A 300 -32.58 4.17 -13.51
C ILE A 300 -32.35 4.52 -14.98
N GLN A 301 -33.41 4.77 -15.75
CA GLN A 301 -33.30 5.12 -17.17
C GLN A 301 -32.57 6.46 -17.36
N ASP A 302 -32.82 7.45 -16.50
CA ASP A 302 -32.15 8.75 -16.55
C ASP A 302 -30.65 8.62 -16.28
N VAL A 303 -30.27 7.78 -15.31
CA VAL A 303 -28.86 7.53 -14.98
C VAL A 303 -28.15 6.83 -16.13
N VAL A 304 -28.75 5.77 -16.68
CA VAL A 304 -28.18 5.04 -17.82
C VAL A 304 -28.05 5.95 -19.04
N ALA A 305 -29.05 6.79 -19.31
CA ALA A 305 -28.98 7.77 -20.40
C ALA A 305 -27.86 8.80 -20.18
N LEU A 306 -27.62 9.25 -18.95
CA LEU A 306 -26.52 10.17 -18.62
C LEU A 306 -25.17 9.48 -18.79
N MET A 307 -25.04 8.23 -18.34
CA MET A 307 -23.83 7.43 -18.54
C MET A 307 -23.53 7.26 -20.03
N ASP A 308 -24.52 6.89 -20.84
CA ASP A 308 -24.41 6.80 -22.30
C ASP A 308 -24.05 8.16 -22.94
N ALA A 309 -24.62 9.26 -22.45
CA ALA A 309 -24.39 10.59 -23.00
C ALA A 309 -22.92 11.04 -22.81
N TYR A 310 -22.26 10.60 -21.75
CA TYR A 310 -20.88 10.93 -21.41
C TYR A 310 -19.90 9.75 -21.58
N TYR A 311 -20.35 8.64 -22.18
CA TYR A 311 -19.58 7.42 -22.38
C TYR A 311 -18.97 6.85 -21.09
N LEU A 312 -19.68 6.99 -19.96
CA LEU A 312 -19.25 6.50 -18.66
C LEU A 312 -19.58 5.01 -18.53
N MET A 313 -18.63 4.26 -17.99
CA MET A 313 -18.80 2.85 -17.65
C MET A 313 -19.32 2.67 -16.23
N LYS A 314 -19.75 1.45 -15.90
CA LYS A 314 -20.11 1.08 -14.54
C LYS A 314 -18.96 1.31 -13.55
N GLU A 315 -17.72 1.02 -13.96
CA GLU A 315 -16.52 1.29 -13.16
C GLU A 315 -16.37 2.79 -12.87
N ASP A 316 -16.59 3.66 -13.87
CA ASP A 316 -16.55 5.11 -13.69
C ASP A 316 -17.60 5.59 -12.69
N PHE A 317 -18.80 5.00 -12.72
CA PHE A 317 -19.84 5.32 -11.75
C PHE A 317 -19.36 5.05 -10.32
N GLU A 318 -18.75 3.88 -10.07
CA GLU A 318 -18.20 3.51 -8.76
C GLU A 318 -17.02 4.43 -8.37
N ASN A 319 -16.12 4.70 -9.31
CA ASN A 319 -14.98 5.60 -9.15
C ASN A 319 -15.41 7.03 -8.77
N ILE A 320 -16.45 7.57 -9.44
CA ILE A 320 -17.02 8.89 -9.12
C ILE A 320 -17.55 8.90 -7.68
N MET A 321 -18.20 7.83 -7.21
CA MET A 321 -18.71 7.77 -5.84
C MET A 321 -17.59 7.71 -4.80
N GLU A 322 -16.49 7.00 -5.08
CA GLU A 322 -15.32 6.91 -4.20
C GLU A 322 -14.60 8.27 -4.10
N ILE A 323 -14.22 8.85 -5.23
CA ILE A 323 -13.36 10.03 -5.28
C ILE A 323 -14.07 11.33 -4.86
N SER A 324 -15.40 11.36 -4.96
CA SER A 324 -16.21 12.52 -4.54
C SER A 324 -16.53 12.54 -3.04
N SER A 325 -15.92 11.66 -2.24
CA SER A 325 -16.17 11.54 -0.80
C SER A 325 -15.11 12.31 0.00
N TRP A 326 -15.56 13.26 0.83
CA TRP A 326 -14.68 14.15 1.60
C TRP A 326 -14.80 13.88 3.10
N GLY A 327 -13.66 13.75 3.79
CA GLY A 327 -13.61 13.60 5.24
C GLY A 327 -14.20 12.29 5.79
N GLY A 328 -14.15 11.21 5.02
CA GLY A 328 -14.65 9.89 5.44
C GLY A 328 -16.18 9.79 5.51
N LYS A 329 -16.91 10.75 4.93
CA LYS A 329 -18.37 10.69 4.87
C LYS A 329 -18.82 9.60 3.89
N PRO A 330 -19.82 8.77 4.24
CA PRO A 330 -20.38 7.78 3.32
C PRO A 330 -20.88 8.44 2.04
N SER A 331 -20.71 7.76 0.90
CA SER A 331 -21.21 8.26 -0.38
C SER A 331 -22.74 8.39 -0.36
N PRO A 332 -23.33 9.37 -1.07
CA PRO A 332 -24.78 9.49 -1.19
C PRO A 332 -25.43 8.19 -1.75
N PHE A 333 -24.72 7.49 -2.62
CA PHE A 333 -25.13 6.20 -3.17
C PHE A 333 -25.24 5.09 -2.12
N SER A 334 -24.43 5.11 -1.04
CA SER A 334 -24.49 4.07 -0.01
C SER A 334 -25.83 4.05 0.72
N LYS A 335 -26.51 5.20 0.83
CA LYS A 335 -27.83 5.36 1.48
C LYS A 335 -29.01 4.82 0.69
N LEU A 336 -28.83 4.48 -0.59
CA LEU A 336 -29.89 3.93 -1.43
C LEU A 336 -30.25 2.50 -1.02
N ASP A 337 -31.53 2.15 -1.22
CA ASP A 337 -32.05 0.79 -1.01
C ASP A 337 -31.31 -0.23 -1.89
N SER A 338 -31.00 -1.39 -1.32
CA SER A 338 -30.36 -2.51 -2.02
C SER A 338 -31.17 -2.96 -3.24
N LYS A 339 -32.52 -2.84 -3.19
CA LYS A 339 -33.40 -3.16 -4.32
C LYS A 339 -33.13 -2.26 -5.53
N VAL A 340 -32.91 -0.96 -5.32
CA VAL A 340 -32.64 0.00 -6.40
C VAL A 340 -31.25 -0.25 -6.98
N LYS A 341 -30.25 -0.49 -6.13
CA LYS A 341 -28.88 -0.84 -6.56
C LYS A 341 -28.86 -2.10 -7.44
N ALA A 342 -29.55 -3.15 -7.02
CA ALA A 342 -29.64 -4.39 -7.77
C ALA A 342 -30.38 -4.21 -9.12
N ALA A 343 -31.46 -3.42 -9.13
CA ALA A 343 -32.19 -3.10 -10.35
C ALA A 343 -31.34 -2.28 -11.33
N PHE A 344 -30.57 -1.30 -10.83
CA PHE A 344 -29.64 -0.49 -11.64
C PHE A 344 -28.60 -1.36 -12.34
N THR A 345 -27.91 -2.23 -11.59
CA THR A 345 -26.89 -3.13 -12.16
C THR A 345 -27.46 -4.05 -13.24
N ARG A 346 -28.68 -4.58 -13.05
CA ARG A 346 -29.34 -5.43 -14.06
C ARG A 346 -29.77 -4.65 -15.30
N ALA A 347 -30.21 -3.41 -15.14
CA ALA A 347 -30.63 -2.56 -16.25
C ALA A 347 -29.44 -2.14 -17.11
N TYR A 348 -28.34 -1.72 -16.49
CA TYR A 348 -27.08 -1.39 -17.18
C TYR A 348 -26.58 -2.59 -17.99
N ASN A 349 -26.44 -3.77 -17.38
CA ASN A 349 -25.93 -4.96 -18.07
C ASN A 349 -26.82 -5.46 -19.23
N LYS A 350 -28.09 -5.01 -19.32
CA LYS A 350 -29.00 -5.39 -20.40
C LYS A 350 -28.79 -4.54 -21.66
N GLU A 351 -28.23 -3.35 -21.53
CA GLU A 351 -28.04 -2.41 -22.63
C GLU A 351 -26.60 -2.47 -23.17
N VAL A 352 -26.44 -2.13 -24.45
CA VAL A 352 -25.13 -2.03 -25.09
C VAL A 352 -24.67 -0.58 -25.00
N HIS A 353 -23.58 -0.38 -24.27
CA HIS A 353 -22.96 0.92 -24.02
C HIS A 353 -21.76 1.12 -24.94
N LEU A 354 -21.65 2.30 -25.54
CA LEU A 354 -20.52 2.68 -26.40
C LEU A 354 -19.37 3.16 -25.51
N THR A 355 -18.15 2.74 -25.81
CA THR A 355 -16.94 3.28 -25.19
C THR A 355 -16.09 4.04 -26.22
N PRO A 356 -15.32 5.06 -25.81
CA PRO A 356 -14.51 5.87 -26.72
C PRO A 356 -13.24 5.16 -27.24
N TYR A 357 -12.96 3.96 -26.74
CA TYR A 357 -11.86 3.08 -27.14
C TYR A 357 -12.31 1.62 -27.12
N SER A 358 -11.60 0.78 -27.89
CA SER A 358 -11.87 -0.66 -27.96
C SER A 358 -11.48 -1.35 -26.66
N LEU A 359 -12.40 -2.12 -26.08
CA LEU A 359 -12.18 -2.96 -24.90
C LEU A 359 -11.44 -4.27 -25.22
N GLN A 360 -10.91 -4.44 -26.44
CA GLN A 360 -10.13 -5.62 -26.78
C GLN A 360 -8.86 -5.66 -25.92
N ALA A 361 -8.88 -6.51 -24.89
CA ALA A 361 -7.65 -7.05 -24.32
C ALA A 361 -6.92 -7.80 -25.45
N VAL A 362 -5.93 -7.13 -26.05
CA VAL A 362 -5.05 -7.75 -27.03
C VAL A 362 -4.30 -8.87 -26.31
N LYS A 363 -4.76 -10.12 -26.48
CA LYS A 363 -3.92 -11.29 -26.23
C LYS A 363 -2.80 -11.24 -27.28
N THR A 364 -1.69 -10.59 -26.95
CA THR A 364 -0.53 -10.53 -27.83
C THR A 364 -0.02 -11.95 -28.08
N PRO A 365 0.07 -12.41 -29.35
CA PRO A 365 0.73 -13.67 -29.66
C PRO A 365 2.22 -13.52 -29.36
N ARG A 366 2.79 -14.51 -28.67
CA ARG A 366 4.22 -14.64 -28.38
C ARG A 366 5.04 -14.62 -29.68
N HIS A 367 5.63 -13.48 -30.04
CA HIS A 367 7.04 -13.30 -30.47
C HIS A 367 7.25 -11.91 -31.10
N SER A 368 8.09 -11.07 -30.49
CA SER A 368 9.25 -10.42 -31.13
C SER A 368 9.82 -9.31 -30.25
N THR A 369 11.14 -9.23 -30.30
CA THR A 369 12.07 -8.42 -29.51
C THR A 369 12.09 -6.96 -29.92
N GLY A 370 11.90 -6.03 -28.96
CA GLY A 370 12.13 -4.59 -29.08
C GLY A 370 11.71 -3.84 -27.80
N PRO A 371 12.40 -2.78 -27.37
CA PRO A 371 12.41 -2.36 -25.96
C PRO A 371 11.16 -1.56 -25.60
N ALA A 372 10.39 -2.07 -24.63
CA ALA A 372 9.23 -1.40 -24.07
C ALA A 372 9.61 -0.70 -22.76
N LEU A 373 9.26 0.58 -22.70
CA LEU A 373 9.38 1.47 -21.56
C LEU A 373 8.58 0.97 -20.35
N ASP A 374 9.21 1.17 -19.20
CA ASP A 374 8.83 0.83 -17.85
C ASP A 374 7.42 1.33 -17.46
N SER A 375 6.53 0.39 -17.13
CA SER A 375 5.23 0.64 -16.51
C SER A 375 4.91 -0.52 -15.57
N GLU A 376 5.50 -0.47 -14.37
CA GLU A 376 5.11 -1.35 -13.27
C GLU A 376 3.73 -0.97 -12.69
N TYR A 377 3.07 -1.97 -12.10
CA TYR A 377 1.77 -1.96 -11.39
C TYR A 377 0.49 -2.07 -12.24
N SER A 378 0.23 -3.29 -12.73
CA SER A 378 -1.13 -3.85 -12.81
C SER A 378 -1.54 -4.32 -11.40
N GLU A 379 -2.64 -3.78 -10.89
CA GLU A 379 -3.33 -4.29 -9.70
C GLU A 379 -4.33 -5.40 -10.07
N GLU A 380 -4.50 -6.28 -9.09
CA GLU A 380 -5.34 -7.47 -9.01
C GLU A 380 -6.83 -7.18 -9.31
N LEU A 381 -7.41 -7.96 -10.23
CA LEU A 381 -8.85 -8.18 -10.32
C LEU A 381 -9.21 -9.41 -9.46
N PRO A 382 -10.33 -9.42 -8.73
CA PRO A 382 -10.90 -10.66 -8.23
C PRO A 382 -11.50 -11.43 -9.43
N GLU A 383 -11.05 -12.67 -9.64
CA GLU A 383 -11.72 -13.61 -10.53
C GLU A 383 -13.12 -13.94 -9.97
N ASP A 384 -14.17 -13.49 -10.67
CA ASP A 384 -15.52 -14.00 -10.48
C ASP A 384 -15.66 -15.26 -11.35
N ASP A 385 -15.95 -16.36 -10.68
CA ASP A 385 -16.05 -17.70 -11.25
C ASP A 385 -17.39 -17.81 -12.00
N SER A 386 -17.39 -17.45 -13.29
CA SER A 386 -18.49 -17.77 -14.20
C SER A 386 -17.97 -18.61 -15.36
N GLN A 387 -18.03 -19.93 -15.21
CA GLN A 387 -18.03 -20.86 -16.33
C GLN A 387 -19.20 -20.50 -17.27
N SER A 388 -18.87 -20.04 -18.47
CA SER A 388 -19.79 -20.06 -19.61
C SER A 388 -19.09 -20.69 -20.80
N ASP A 389 -19.67 -21.82 -21.23
CA ASP A 389 -19.24 -22.68 -22.33
C ASP A 389 -18.87 -21.91 -23.61
N GLU A 390 -17.80 -22.39 -24.25
CA GLU A 390 -17.33 -21.99 -25.57
C GLU A 390 -18.42 -22.10 -26.64
N LYS A 391 -18.69 -21.00 -27.35
CA LYS A 391 -18.99 -21.03 -28.78
C LYS A 391 -18.36 -19.82 -29.47
N ASP A 392 -17.41 -20.12 -30.35
CA ASP A 392 -16.92 -19.23 -31.39
C ASP A 392 -18.08 -18.61 -32.18
N GLN A 393 -18.15 -17.27 -32.16
CA GLN A 393 -18.78 -16.49 -33.20
C GLN A 393 -18.14 -15.10 -33.22
N ASP A 394 -17.18 -14.91 -34.12
CA ASP A 394 -16.78 -13.60 -34.64
C ASP A 394 -18.01 -12.97 -35.33
N SER A 395 -18.86 -12.32 -34.54
CA SER A 395 -19.91 -11.45 -35.05
C SER A 395 -19.56 -10.01 -34.69
N MET A 396 -19.89 -9.06 -35.58
CA MET A 396 -19.76 -7.61 -35.38
C MET A 396 -20.57 -7.06 -34.17
N GLU A 397 -21.06 -7.93 -33.28
CA GLU A 397 -21.83 -7.61 -32.09
C GLU A 397 -20.93 -7.43 -30.85
N THR A 398 -19.66 -7.79 -30.93
CA THR A 398 -18.66 -7.64 -29.85
C THR A 398 -17.79 -6.39 -29.97
N ASP A 399 -18.01 -5.54 -30.99
CA ASP A 399 -17.27 -4.29 -31.15
C ASP A 399 -17.92 -3.16 -30.32
N ALA A 400 -17.29 -2.84 -29.18
CA ALA A 400 -17.71 -1.79 -28.25
C ALA A 400 -17.75 -0.37 -28.87
N MET A 401 -17.26 -0.20 -30.11
CA MET A 401 -17.32 1.07 -30.84
C MET A 401 -18.51 1.18 -31.81
N ILE A 402 -19.37 0.16 -31.94
CA ILE A 402 -20.49 0.16 -32.90
C ILE A 402 -21.83 -0.21 -32.23
N LYS A 403 -22.70 0.78 -32.04
CA LYS A 403 -24.10 0.56 -31.60
C LYS A 403 -25.00 0.35 -32.81
N LYS A 404 -25.42 -0.88 -33.10
CA LYS A 404 -26.48 -1.15 -34.09
C LYS A 404 -27.84 -0.77 -33.49
N LYS A 405 -28.58 0.11 -34.18
CA LYS A 405 -30.00 0.37 -33.87
C LYS A 405 -30.81 -0.90 -34.08
N THR A 406 -31.46 -1.41 -33.04
CA THR A 406 -32.47 -2.46 -33.15
C THR A 406 -33.59 -2.00 -34.09
N LYS A 407 -33.87 -2.79 -35.14
CA LYS A 407 -34.96 -2.52 -36.08
C LYS A 407 -36.29 -2.50 -35.32
N ALA A 408 -37.03 -1.40 -35.47
CA ALA A 408 -38.42 -1.30 -35.06
C ALA A 408 -39.25 -2.45 -35.67
N SER A 409 -40.04 -3.12 -34.84
CA SER A 409 -41.03 -4.12 -35.25
C SER A 409 -42.00 -3.50 -36.25
N LYS A 410 -42.19 -4.18 -37.41
CA LYS A 410 -43.19 -3.80 -38.41
C LYS A 410 -44.61 -3.86 -37.81
N PRO A 411 -45.52 -2.96 -38.22
CA PRO A 411 -46.88 -2.89 -37.68
C PRO A 411 -47.75 -4.05 -38.20
N SER A 412 -48.67 -4.48 -37.33
CA SER A 412 -49.74 -5.46 -37.55
C SER A 412 -50.64 -5.07 -38.74
N LYS A 413 -50.86 -6.01 -39.67
CA LYS A 413 -51.92 -5.91 -40.69
C LYS A 413 -53.27 -6.29 -40.07
N SER A 414 -54.23 -5.36 -40.13
CA SER A 414 -55.64 -5.59 -39.87
C SER A 414 -56.40 -6.00 -41.14
N GLU A 415 -57.19 -7.07 -40.98
CA GLU A 415 -58.53 -7.36 -41.53
C GLU A 415 -58.78 -7.55 -43.05
N LYS A 416 -59.39 -8.70 -43.36
CA LYS A 416 -60.69 -8.75 -44.04
C LYS A 416 -61.48 -10.03 -43.70
N ASP A 417 -62.66 -9.79 -43.13
CA ASP A 417 -63.94 -10.53 -43.22
C ASP A 417 -64.15 -11.23 -44.59
N GLU A 418 -64.97 -12.26 -44.82
CA GLU A 418 -66.07 -12.93 -44.13
C GLU A 418 -66.38 -14.22 -44.94
N SER A 419 -66.75 -15.36 -44.34
CA SER A 419 -67.84 -16.24 -44.85
C SER A 419 -68.03 -17.57 -44.09
N ARG A 420 -69.10 -17.57 -43.29
CA ARG A 420 -70.17 -18.60 -43.17
C ARG A 420 -69.86 -20.07 -42.82
N LYS A 421 -70.36 -20.43 -41.61
CA LYS A 421 -71.30 -21.53 -41.26
C LYS A 421 -70.95 -22.97 -41.70
N ARG A 422 -70.73 -23.88 -40.73
CA ARG A 422 -71.77 -24.75 -40.09
C ARG A 422 -71.15 -25.85 -39.21
N LYS A 423 -71.72 -25.98 -38.00
CA LYS A 423 -72.05 -27.20 -37.21
C LYS A 423 -71.15 -28.45 -37.30
N GLY A 424 -70.68 -28.90 -36.13
CA GLY A 424 -70.31 -30.31 -35.89
C GLY A 424 -69.92 -30.59 -34.43
N ARG A 425 -70.87 -31.09 -33.64
CA ARG A 425 -70.70 -31.71 -32.31
C ARG A 425 -70.15 -33.14 -32.48
N SER A 426 -69.17 -33.56 -31.66
CA SER A 426 -69.02 -34.90 -31.01
C SER A 426 -67.53 -35.14 -30.66
N ALA A 427 -67.11 -35.13 -29.40
CA ALA A 427 -67.14 -36.24 -28.43
C ALA A 427 -66.05 -37.32 -28.64
N LYS A 428 -65.20 -37.46 -27.61
CA LYS A 428 -64.48 -38.66 -27.12
C LYS A 428 -63.77 -39.56 -28.14
N LYS A 429 -62.44 -39.65 -28.02
CA LYS A 429 -61.78 -40.70 -27.24
C LYS A 429 -60.36 -40.28 -26.88
#